data_AF-A0A2V8L0L6-F1
#
_entry.id   AF-A0A2V8L0L6-F1
#
_cell.length_a   1.000
_cell.length_b   1.000
_cell.length_c   1.000
_cell.angle_alpha   90.00
_cell.angle_beta   90.00
_cell.angle_gamma   90.00
#
_symmetry.space_group_name_H-M   'P 1'
#
loop_
_entity.id
_entity.type
_entity.pdbx_description
1 polymer ?
#
loop_
_entity_poly.entity_id
_entity_poly.type
_entity_poly.pdbx_seq_one_letter_code
_entity_poly.pdbx_strand_id
1 'polypeptide(L)'
;MNETIKTIAAVLQVLALIVAGGWAYWKFIHQRMNEPAADIDIDLKFVGKQDGKWIIEITSFLKNQSLVRVKYEDFQVTVRYVGRRRPPAVA
;
A
#
# COMPACT_ATOMS: atom_id res chain seq x y z
N MET A 1 -25.66 -38.68 34.40
CA MET A 1 -24.25 -38.43 34.06
C MET A 1 -24.04 -38.20 32.56
N ASN A 2 -24.68 -38.97 31.67
CA ASN A 2 -24.54 -38.77 30.21
C ASN A 2 -25.14 -37.48 29.67
N GLU A 3 -26.30 -37.04 30.17
CA GLU A 3 -26.96 -35.81 29.68
C GLU A 3 -26.16 -34.55 30.00
N THR A 4 -25.57 -34.46 31.20
CA THR A 4 -24.73 -33.32 31.60
C THR A 4 -23.48 -33.19 30.72
N ILE A 5 -22.86 -34.31 30.35
CA ILE A 5 -21.69 -34.35 29.46
C ILE A 5 -22.06 -33.90 28.04
N LYS A 6 -23.22 -34.32 27.52
CA LYS A 6 -23.72 -33.89 26.21
C LYS A 6 -23.97 -32.38 26.17
N THR A 7 -24.57 -31.82 27.23
CA THR A 7 -24.83 -30.38 27.31
C THR A 7 -23.53 -29.58 27.34
N ILE A 8 -22.54 -30.02 28.12
CA ILE A 8 -21.22 -29.36 28.17
C ILE A 8 -20.53 -29.42 26.80
N ALA A 9 -20.57 -30.58 26.13
CA ALA A 9 -19.98 -30.73 24.80
C ALA A 9 -20.64 -29.81 23.76
N ALA A 10 -21.97 -29.69 23.79
CA ALA A 10 -22.72 -28.80 22.91
C ALA A 10 -22.35 -27.32 23.14
N VAL A 11 -22.23 -26.90 24.40
CA VAL A 11 -21.82 -25.53 24.74
C VAL A 11 -20.40 -25.24 24.26
N LEU A 12 -19.47 -26.18 24.44
CA LEU A 12 -18.09 -26.03 23.97
C LEU A 12 -17.99 -25.94 22.44
N GLN A 13 -18.81 -26.70 21.71
CA GLN A 13 -18.85 -26.63 20.24
C GLN A 13 -19.34 -25.26 19.75
N VAL A 14 -20.38 -24.72 20.37
CA VAL A 14 -20.89 -23.38 20.03
C VAL A 14 -19.83 -22.31 20.33
N LEU A 15 -19.15 -22.39 21.48
CA LEU A 15 -18.07 -21.47 21.82
C LEU A 15 -16.90 -21.57 20.85
N ALA A 16 -16.52 -22.79 20.45
CA ALA A 16 -15.45 -23.00 19.47
C ALA A 16 -15.80 -22.36 18.11
N LEU A 17 -17.05 -22.45 17.67
CA LEU A 17 -17.51 -21.79 16.44
C LEU A 17 -17.47 -20.27 16.55
N ILE A 18 -17.88 -19.70 17.69
CA ILE A 18 -17.82 -18.24 17.91
C ILE A 18 -16.37 -17.75 17.90
N VAL A 19 -15.47 -18.44 18.60
CA VAL A 19 -14.05 -18.07 18.67
C VAL A 19 -13.38 -18.21 17.30
N ALA A 20 -13.62 -19.32 16.59
CA ALA A 20 -13.07 -19.52 15.25
C ALA A 20 -13.62 -18.51 14.24
N GLY A 21 -14.93 -18.22 14.30
CA GLY A 21 -15.58 -17.22 13.46
C GLY A 21 -15.07 -15.80 13.74
N GLY A 22 -14.95 -15.44 15.01
CA GLY A 22 -14.40 -14.13 15.43
C GLY A 22 -12.93 -13.97 15.03
N TRP A 23 -12.12 -15.01 15.21
CA TRP A 23 -10.73 -15.01 14.77
C TRP A 23 -10.60 -14.90 13.25
N ALA A 24 -11.41 -15.64 12.49
CA ALA A 24 -11.42 -15.56 11.03
C ALA A 24 -11.86 -14.16 10.55
N TYR A 25 -12.88 -13.58 11.16
CA TYR A 25 -13.30 -12.21 10.89
C TYR A 25 -12.17 -11.21 11.12
N TRP A 26 -11.51 -11.29 12.28
CA TRP A 26 -10.39 -10.42 12.60
C TRP A 26 -9.20 -10.63 11.64
N LYS A 27 -8.83 -11.88 11.35
CA LYS A 27 -7.70 -12.19 10.48
C LYS A 27 -7.93 -11.79 9.03
N PHE A 28 -9.12 -12.01 8.47
CA PHE A 28 -9.35 -11.82 7.05
C PHE A 28 -9.97 -10.47 6.69
N ILE A 29 -10.81 -9.89 7.55
CA ILE A 29 -11.49 -8.62 7.26
C ILE A 29 -10.72 -7.46 7.88
N HIS A 30 -10.31 -7.58 9.15
CA HIS A 30 -9.60 -6.49 9.82
C HIS A 30 -8.16 -6.33 9.31
N GLN A 31 -7.42 -7.42 9.05
CA GLN A 31 -6.04 -7.30 8.54
C GLN A 31 -5.96 -6.84 7.08
N ARG A 32 -7.02 -6.99 6.28
CA ARG A 32 -7.08 -6.41 4.91
C ARG A 32 -7.10 -4.89 4.90
N MET A 33 -7.48 -4.25 6.01
CA MET A 33 -7.42 -2.79 6.14
C MET A 33 -5.97 -2.27 6.23
N ASN A 34 -4.98 -3.15 6.45
CA ASN A 34 -3.56 -2.78 6.53
C ASN A 34 -2.80 -2.95 5.20
N GLU A 35 -3.44 -3.47 4.16
CA GLU A 35 -2.86 -3.44 2.81
C GLU A 35 -3.03 -2.02 2.26
N PRO A 36 -1.96 -1.38 1.74
CA PRO A 36 -2.05 -0.02 1.26
C PRO A 36 -3.10 0.07 0.15
N ALA A 37 -4.19 0.78 0.48
CA ALA A 37 -5.34 1.09 -0.35
C ALA A 37 -5.01 1.68 -1.73
N ALA A 38 -3.81 2.20 -1.89
CA ALA A 38 -3.31 2.91 -3.05
C ALA A 38 -1.94 2.36 -3.46
N ASP A 39 -1.86 1.93 -4.71
CA ASP A 39 -0.64 1.54 -5.39
C ASP A 39 -0.19 2.73 -6.24
N ILE A 40 0.96 3.31 -5.92
CA ILE A 40 1.46 4.55 -6.54
C ILE A 40 2.79 4.21 -7.22
N ASP A 41 2.80 4.34 -8.54
CA ASP A 41 4.00 4.19 -9.36
C ASP A 41 4.40 5.58 -9.91
N ILE A 42 5.69 5.88 -9.90
CA ILE A 42 6.25 7.14 -10.37
C ILE A 42 7.44 6.79 -11.26
N ASP A 43 7.25 7.03 -12.56
CA ASP A 43 8.29 6.87 -13.56
C ASP A 43 8.88 8.23 -13.94
N LEU A 44 10.19 8.27 -14.15
CA LEU A 44 10.93 9.46 -14.56
C LEU A 44 11.71 9.14 -15.83
N LYS A 45 11.34 9.81 -16.90
CA LYS A 45 11.92 9.61 -18.22
C LYS A 45 12.68 10.85 -18.67
N PHE A 46 13.92 10.66 -19.09
CA PHE A 46 14.69 11.71 -19.74
C PHE A 46 14.33 11.74 -21.23
N VAL A 47 13.63 12.79 -21.67
CA VAL A 47 13.15 12.91 -23.06
C VAL A 47 14.29 13.37 -23.97
N GLY A 48 15.17 14.24 -23.47
CA GLY A 48 16.31 14.74 -24.24
C GLY A 48 16.85 16.06 -23.72
N LYS A 49 17.68 16.71 -24.52
CA LYS A 49 18.27 18.00 -24.21
C LYS A 49 17.87 19.03 -25.26
N GLN A 50 17.25 20.12 -24.83
CA GLN A 50 16.88 21.24 -25.69
C GLN A 50 17.52 22.51 -25.14
N ASP A 51 18.23 23.25 -25.99
CA ASP A 51 18.89 24.51 -25.62
C ASP A 51 19.76 24.40 -24.36
N GLY A 52 20.56 23.33 -24.26
CA GLY A 52 21.44 23.11 -23.11
C GLY A 52 20.74 22.63 -21.83
N LYS A 53 19.40 22.59 -21.79
CA LYS A 53 18.59 22.14 -20.64
C LYS A 53 18.08 20.72 -20.86
N TRP A 54 18.06 19.92 -19.80
CA TRP A 54 17.47 18.58 -19.83
C TRP A 54 15.96 18.68 -19.68
N ILE A 55 15.24 18.03 -20.58
CA ILE A 55 13.80 17.83 -20.49
C ILE A 55 13.57 16.48 -19.82
N ILE A 56 12.88 16.52 -18.69
CA ILE A 56 12.44 15.34 -17.96
C ILE A 56 10.91 15.29 -18.00
N GLU A 57 10.39 14.08 -18.17
CA GLU A 57 8.98 13.75 -18.07
C GLU A 57 8.81 12.91 -16.81
N ILE A 58 7.84 13.30 -15.99
CA ILE A 58 7.49 12.59 -14.76
C ILE A 58 6.07 12.09 -14.96
N THR A 59 5.91 10.78 -14.94
CA THR A 59 4.61 10.14 -15.12
C THR A 59 4.29 9.38 -13.84
N SER A 60 3.24 9.81 -13.14
CA SER A 60 2.75 9.08 -11.97
C SER A 60 1.46 8.35 -12.28
N PHE A 61 1.44 7.06 -11.97
CA PHE A 61 0.27 6.20 -12.03
C PHE A 61 -0.25 5.97 -10.63
N LEU A 62 -1.45 6.47 -10.35
CA LEU A 62 -2.15 6.24 -9.09
C LEU A 62 -3.24 5.20 -9.32
N LYS A 63 -3.05 4.00 -8.78
CA LYS A 63 -4.02 2.91 -8.86
C LYS A 63 -4.68 2.72 -7.50
N ASN A 64 -5.98 3.05 -7.43
CA ASN A 64 -6.78 2.76 -6.25
C ASN A 64 -7.19 1.28 -6.26
N GLN A 65 -6.66 0.48 -5.35
CA GLN A 65 -7.04 -0.93 -5.17
C GLN A 65 -8.16 -1.11 -4.13
N SER A 66 -8.65 -0.01 -3.57
CA SER A 66 -9.71 -0.02 -2.55
C SER A 66 -11.10 -0.11 -3.15
N LEU A 67 -12.03 -0.64 -2.34
CA LEU A 67 -13.46 -0.63 -2.60
C LEU A 67 -14.09 0.78 -2.51
N VAL A 68 -13.35 1.77 -1.98
CA VAL A 68 -13.82 3.14 -1.78
C VAL A 68 -12.92 4.12 -2.53
N ARG A 69 -13.51 5.18 -3.07
CA ARG A 69 -12.78 6.26 -3.73
C ARG A 69 -11.94 7.04 -2.70
N VAL A 70 -10.62 6.94 -2.82
CA VAL A 70 -9.69 7.78 -2.05
C VAL A 70 -9.55 9.15 -2.73
N LYS A 71 -9.66 10.23 -1.95
CA LYS A 71 -9.41 11.58 -2.43
C LYS A 71 -7.97 11.95 -2.07
N TYR A 72 -7.14 12.23 -3.07
CA TYR A 72 -5.77 12.72 -2.86
C TYR A 72 -5.82 14.24 -2.82
N GLU A 73 -5.53 14.86 -1.67
CA GLU A 73 -5.58 16.31 -1.49
C GLU A 73 -4.19 16.96 -1.69
N ASP A 74 -3.12 16.31 -1.22
CA ASP A 74 -1.76 16.85 -1.27
C ASP A 74 -0.78 15.91 -2.00
N PHE A 75 -0.89 15.83 -3.33
CA PHE A 75 0.07 15.06 -4.14
C PHE A 75 1.31 15.91 -4.47
N GLN A 76 2.47 15.54 -3.93
CA GLN A 76 3.74 16.26 -4.14
C GLN A 76 4.79 15.34 -4.77
N VAL A 77 5.43 15.83 -5.84
CA VAL A 77 6.58 15.16 -6.46
C VAL A 77 7.80 16.07 -6.36
N THR A 78 8.87 15.57 -5.73
CA THR A 78 10.12 16.30 -5.58
C THR A 78 11.20 15.67 -6.46
N VAL A 79 11.64 16.40 -7.48
CA VAL A 79 12.79 15.99 -8.30
C VAL A 79 14.08 16.55 -7.71
N ARG A 80 15.07 15.67 -7.53
CA ARG A 80 16.43 16.04 -7.16
C ARG A 80 17.40 15.54 -8.22
N TYR A 81 18.36 16.37 -8.60
CA TYR A 81 19.42 15.99 -9.54
C TYR A 81 20.79 16.26 -8.91
N VAL A 82 21.79 15.44 -9.26
CA VAL A 82 23.18 15.64 -8.85
C VAL A 82 23.96 16.15 -10.05
N GLY A 83 24.41 17.41 -9.98
CA GLY A 83 25.32 17.97 -10.98
C GLY A 83 26.75 17.44 -10.79
N ARG A 84 27.39 16.95 -11.85
CA ARG A 84 28.85 16.73 -11.83
C ARG A 84 29.54 18.09 -11.68
N ARG A 85 30.36 18.27 -10.64
CA ARG A 85 31.31 19.39 -10.58
C ARG A 85 32.18 19.35 -11.84
N ARG A 86 32.19 20.43 -12.63
CA ARG A 86 33.20 20.63 -13.68
C ARG A 86 34.57 20.61 -13.00
N PRO A 87 35.55 19.78 -13.42
CA PRO A 87 36.93 19.97 -13.00
C PRO A 87 37.40 21.37 -13.44
N PRO A 88 38.23 22.07 -12.64
CA PRO A 88 38.72 23.40 -13.00
C PRO A 88 39.46 23.33 -14.34
N ALA A 89 39.24 24.32 -15.19
CA ALA A 89 39.95 24.46 -16.45
C ALA A 89 41.45 24.56 -16.15
N VAL A 90 42.23 23.61 -16.67
CA VAL A 90 43.69 23.68 -16.60
C VAL A 90 44.12 24.82 -17.52
N ALA A 91 44.75 25.83 -16.92
CA ALA A 91 45.29 27.02 -17.58
C ALA A 91 46.58 26.69 -18.34
#